data_AF-A0A7K2QKE0-F1
#
_entry.id   AF-A0A7K2QKE0-F1
#
_cell.length_a   1.000
_cell.length_b   1.000
_cell.length_c   1.000
_cell.angle_alpha   90.00
_cell.angle_beta   90.00
_cell.angle_gamma   90.00
#
_symmetry.space_group_name_H-M   'P 1'
#
loop_
_entity.id
_entity.type
_entity.pdbx_description
1 polymer ?
#
loop_
_entity_poly.entity_id
_entity_poly.type
_entity_poly.pdbx_seq_one_letter_code
_entity_poly.pdbx_strand_id
1 'polypeptide(L)'
;MTETASAAGPVVPRRTVRVVIDAADDPGLNRRLAALEASTRIVVRPNPVRSATDLVWDVLAAAGKNPAAVHSPRLSVTDAWKATAAWLSTASVTDIIVERAHRLLPGEALDLAKLADRIDADLWLIWSSPADPTRTCNSIESL
;
A
#
# COMPACT_ATOMS: atom_id res chain seq x y z
N MET A 1 32.95 -34.56 -19.87
CA MET A 1 32.34 -34.33 -18.55
C MET A 1 31.54 -33.06 -18.68
N THR A 2 30.26 -33.18 -18.99
CA THR A 2 29.40 -32.07 -19.44
C THR A 2 28.60 -31.56 -18.25
N GLU A 3 28.91 -30.34 -17.82
CA GLU A 3 28.26 -29.64 -16.72
C GLU A 3 26.86 -29.22 -17.15
N THR A 4 25.84 -29.74 -16.46
CA THR A 4 24.43 -29.44 -16.72
C THR A 4 24.09 -28.14 -16.01
N ALA A 5 24.04 -27.03 -16.75
CA ALA A 5 23.55 -25.76 -16.23
C ALA A 5 22.06 -25.89 -15.89
N SER A 6 21.74 -25.82 -14.60
CA SER A 6 20.38 -25.76 -14.08
C SER A 6 19.73 -24.46 -14.55
N ALA A 7 18.70 -24.55 -15.39
CA ALA A 7 17.89 -23.41 -15.76
C ALA A 7 17.14 -22.91 -14.52
N ALA A 8 17.61 -21.82 -13.93
CA ALA A 8 16.87 -21.10 -12.91
C ALA A 8 15.50 -20.71 -13.51
N GLY A 9 14.42 -21.25 -12.94
CA GLY A 9 13.07 -20.81 -13.26
C GLY A 9 12.92 -19.30 -13.04
N PRO A 10 11.92 -18.64 -13.66
CA PRO A 10 11.71 -17.22 -13.46
C PRO A 10 11.61 -16.93 -11.96
N VAL A 11 12.47 -16.03 -11.47
CA VAL A 11 12.37 -15.50 -10.12
C VAL A 11 11.05 -14.72 -10.08
N VAL A 12 10.00 -15.34 -9.54
CA VAL A 12 8.77 -14.60 -9.23
C VAL A 12 9.14 -13.71 -8.04
N PRO A 13 9.14 -12.38 -8.18
CA PRO A 13 9.36 -11.51 -7.03
C PRO A 13 8.31 -11.88 -5.99
N ARG A 14 8.75 -12.12 -4.75
CA ARG A 14 7.84 -12.61 -3.69
C ARG A 14 6.66 -11.65 -3.45
N ARG A 15 6.85 -10.37 -3.75
CA ARG A 15 5.88 -9.28 -3.55
C ARG A 15 5.96 -8.31 -4.71
N THR A 16 4.81 -7.81 -5.11
CA THR A 16 4.71 -6.92 -6.28
C THR A 16 4.14 -5.58 -5.85
N VAL A 17 4.88 -4.51 -6.14
CA VAL A 17 4.28 -3.18 -6.20
C VAL A 17 3.73 -2.99 -7.60
N ARG A 18 2.42 -2.80 -7.72
CA ARG A 18 1.71 -2.64 -8.99
C ARG A 18 1.14 -1.24 -9.08
N VAL A 19 1.44 -0.54 -10.16
CA VAL A 19 0.78 0.73 -10.48
C VAL A 19 -0.29 0.46 -11.54
N VAL A 20 -1.53 0.81 -11.23
CA VAL A 20 -2.67 0.66 -12.15
C VAL A 20 -3.11 2.05 -12.57
N ILE A 21 -3.05 2.35 -13.86
CA ILE A 21 -3.44 3.65 -14.40
C ILE A 21 -4.95 3.70 -14.58
N ASP A 22 -5.60 4.64 -13.88
CA ASP A 22 -7.02 4.95 -13.99
C ASP A 22 -7.20 6.45 -14.25
N ALA A 23 -6.66 6.94 -15.37
CA ALA A 23 -6.56 8.38 -15.65
C ALA A 23 -7.92 9.13 -15.62
N ALA A 24 -9.04 8.41 -15.73
CA ALA A 24 -10.39 8.96 -15.69
C ALA A 24 -10.97 9.11 -14.27
N ASP A 25 -10.29 8.60 -13.22
CA ASP A 25 -10.85 8.47 -11.87
C ASP A 25 -12.24 7.82 -11.92
N ASP A 26 -12.35 6.66 -12.61
CA ASP A 26 -13.63 6.03 -12.92
C ASP A 26 -14.37 5.64 -11.61
N PRO A 27 -15.52 6.27 -11.30
CA PRO A 27 -16.29 5.92 -10.10
C PRO A 27 -16.76 4.45 -10.12
N GLY A 28 -16.85 3.82 -11.29
CA GLY A 28 -17.13 2.40 -11.45
C GLY A 28 -15.99 1.49 -10.96
N LEU A 29 -14.73 1.88 -11.19
CA LEU A 29 -13.57 1.16 -10.65
C LEU A 29 -13.54 1.23 -9.13
N ASN A 30 -13.71 2.43 -8.57
CA ASN A 30 -13.72 2.64 -7.11
C ASN A 30 -14.81 1.80 -6.42
N ARG A 31 -16.01 1.73 -7.02
CA ARG A 31 -17.10 0.88 -6.51
C ARG A 31 -16.76 -0.61 -6.57
N ARG A 32 -16.12 -1.06 -7.65
CA ARG A 32 -15.68 -2.46 -7.79
C ARG A 32 -14.58 -2.80 -6.79
N LEU A 33 -13.63 -1.90 -6.56
CA LEU A 33 -12.59 -2.07 -5.54
C LEU A 33 -13.19 -2.15 -4.14
N ALA A 34 -14.17 -1.31 -3.81
CA ALA A 34 -14.91 -1.39 -2.56
C ALA A 34 -15.64 -2.74 -2.41
N ALA A 35 -16.22 -3.27 -3.50
CA ALA A 35 -16.84 -4.59 -3.50
C ALA A 35 -15.83 -5.76 -3.41
N LEU A 36 -14.54 -5.49 -3.63
CA LEU A 36 -13.45 -6.44 -3.46
C LEU A 36 -12.84 -6.38 -2.04
N GLU A 37 -13.29 -5.47 -1.17
CA GLU A 37 -12.90 -5.44 0.23
C GLU A 37 -13.19 -6.80 0.87
N ALA A 38 -12.16 -7.35 1.52
CA ALA A 38 -12.20 -8.66 2.16
C ALA A 38 -11.32 -8.61 3.41
N SER A 39 -11.46 -9.59 4.30
CA SER A 39 -10.65 -9.64 5.52
C SER A 39 -9.13 -9.62 5.25
N THR A 40 -8.69 -10.08 4.08
CA THR A 40 -7.29 -10.11 3.65
C THR A 40 -6.88 -8.95 2.74
N ARG A 41 -7.80 -8.02 2.44
CA ARG A 41 -7.57 -6.92 1.50
C ARG A 41 -8.12 -5.62 2.03
N ILE A 42 -7.25 -4.65 2.21
CA ILE A 42 -7.64 -3.32 2.66
C ILE A 42 -7.60 -2.31 1.51
N VAL A 43 -8.55 -1.39 1.49
CA VAL A 43 -8.58 -0.26 0.55
C VAL A 43 -8.31 1.03 1.32
N VAL A 44 -7.10 1.55 1.17
CA VAL A 44 -6.65 2.81 1.74
C VAL A 44 -7.13 3.94 0.84
N ARG A 45 -7.87 4.89 1.44
CA ARG A 45 -8.34 6.11 0.78
C ARG A 45 -7.69 7.31 1.45
N PRO A 46 -6.48 7.73 1.00
CA PRO A 46 -5.76 8.79 1.66
C PRO A 46 -6.60 10.07 1.77
N ASN A 47 -6.61 10.69 2.96
CA ASN A 47 -7.37 11.90 3.18
C ASN A 47 -6.91 12.98 2.18
N PRO A 48 -7.84 13.63 1.44
CA PRO A 48 -7.49 14.67 0.47
C PRO A 48 -6.91 15.93 1.14
N VAL A 49 -7.21 16.17 2.42
CA VAL A 49 -6.65 17.26 3.22
C VAL A 49 -5.83 16.62 4.33
N ARG A 50 -4.51 16.55 4.13
CA ARG A 50 -3.65 15.78 5.03
C ARG A 50 -2.31 16.42 5.37
N SER A 51 -1.82 16.06 6.54
CA SER A 51 -0.47 16.19 7.03
C SER A 51 0.33 14.92 6.75
N ALA A 52 1.66 14.99 6.87
CA ALA A 52 2.55 13.84 6.68
C ALA A 52 2.30 12.66 7.64
N THR A 53 1.52 12.87 8.71
CA THR A 53 1.23 11.84 9.71
C THR A 53 -0.10 11.14 9.49
N ASP A 54 -0.92 11.59 8.54
CA ASP A 54 -2.29 11.09 8.40
C ASP A 54 -2.37 9.73 7.71
N LEU A 55 -1.36 9.38 6.90
CA LEU A 55 -1.37 8.13 6.14
C LEU A 55 -1.47 6.88 7.03
N VAL A 56 -0.77 6.84 8.16
CA VAL A 56 -0.85 5.69 9.08
C VAL A 56 -2.26 5.53 9.64
N TRP A 57 -2.95 6.65 9.87
CA TRP A 57 -4.35 6.65 10.34
C TRP A 57 -5.31 6.22 9.24
N ASP A 58 -5.07 6.63 8.00
CA ASP A 58 -5.83 6.18 6.83
C ASP A 58 -5.70 4.67 6.61
N VAL A 59 -4.50 4.10 6.80
CA VAL A 59 -4.27 2.65 6.73
C VAL A 59 -5.00 1.92 7.86
N LEU A 60 -4.97 2.45 9.08
CA LEU A 60 -5.71 1.87 10.21
C LEU A 60 -7.22 1.92 10.00
N ALA A 61 -7.73 3.03 9.45
CA ALA A 61 -9.13 3.17 9.07
C ALA A 61 -9.52 2.11 8.03
N ALA A 62 -8.69 1.91 7.01
CA ALA A 62 -8.90 0.91 5.97
C ALA A 62 -8.90 -0.53 6.50
N ALA A 63 -8.16 -0.79 7.59
CA ALA A 63 -8.18 -2.05 8.31
C ALA A 63 -9.41 -2.21 9.25
N GLY A 64 -10.40 -1.32 9.17
CA GLY A 64 -11.60 -1.33 9.99
C GLY A 64 -11.38 -0.90 11.44
N LYS A 65 -10.23 -0.29 11.77
CA LYS A 65 -9.97 0.26 13.11
C LYS A 65 -10.50 1.69 13.18
N ASN A 66 -11.11 2.05 14.30
CA ASN A 66 -11.47 3.43 14.55
C ASN A 66 -10.18 4.24 14.78
N PRO A 67 -9.81 5.17 13.88
CA PRO A 67 -8.55 5.91 14.01
C PRO A 67 -8.53 6.75 15.28
N ALA A 68 -9.67 7.28 15.73
CA ALA A 68 -9.77 8.05 16.98
C ALA A 68 -9.49 7.18 18.23
N ALA A 69 -9.72 5.87 18.15
CA ALA A 69 -9.39 4.95 19.25
C ALA A 69 -7.89 4.61 19.29
N VAL A 70 -7.17 4.75 18.17
CA VAL A 70 -5.73 4.50 18.06
C VAL A 70 -4.92 5.80 18.16
N HIS A 71 -5.55 6.94 17.87
CA HIS A 71 -5.00 8.28 18.00
C HIS A 71 -4.94 8.68 19.48
N SER A 72 -3.97 8.11 20.18
CA SER A 72 -3.61 8.51 21.54
C SER A 72 -2.48 9.53 21.46
N PRO A 73 -2.53 10.65 22.21
CA PRO A 73 -1.44 11.62 22.28
C PRO A 73 -0.12 11.03 22.80
N ARG A 74 -0.09 9.75 23.19
CA ARG A 74 1.09 9.01 23.64
C ARG A 74 1.75 8.15 22.55
N LEU A 75 1.10 7.95 21.40
CA LEU A 75 1.64 7.09 20.34
C LEU A 75 2.40 7.95 19.33
N SER A 76 3.71 7.71 19.20
CA SER A 76 4.49 8.31 18.13
C SER A 76 4.04 7.75 16.77
N VAL A 77 4.24 8.51 15.69
CA VAL A 77 3.93 8.04 14.31
C VAL A 77 4.68 6.75 13.98
N THR A 78 5.94 6.65 14.41
CA THR A 78 6.76 5.44 14.25
C THR A 78 6.14 4.24 14.95
N ASP A 79 5.62 4.42 16.17
CA ASP A 79 4.97 3.33 16.90
C ASP A 79 3.59 3.00 16.31
N ALA A 80 2.88 3.99 15.77
CA ALA A 80 1.66 3.76 14.99
C ALA A 80 1.93 2.86 13.78
N TRP A 81 3.03 3.07 13.04
CA TRP A 81 3.42 2.20 11.92
C TRP A 81 3.76 0.78 12.38
N LYS A 82 4.49 0.63 13.50
CA LYS A 82 4.78 -0.70 14.06
C LYS A 82 3.51 -1.45 14.46
N ALA A 83 2.59 -0.76 15.13
CA ALA A 83 1.33 -1.34 15.54
C ALA A 83 0.47 -1.72 14.33
N THR A 84 0.42 -0.85 13.33
CA THR A 84 -0.22 -1.10 12.02
C THR A 84 0.30 -2.39 11.39
N ALA A 85 1.62 -2.53 11.25
CA ALA A 85 2.22 -3.75 10.71
C ALA A 85 1.81 -5.00 11.51
N ALA A 86 1.88 -4.96 12.84
CA ALA A 86 1.51 -6.09 13.69
C ALA A 86 0.03 -6.49 13.52
N TRP A 87 -0.87 -5.52 13.42
CA TRP A 87 -2.29 -5.78 13.20
C TRP A 87 -2.56 -6.38 11.82
N LEU A 88 -1.99 -5.80 10.76
CA LEU A 88 -2.19 -6.28 9.39
C LEU A 88 -1.63 -7.70 9.20
N SER A 89 -0.46 -7.99 9.78
CA SER A 89 0.09 -9.36 9.79
C SER A 89 -0.82 -10.34 10.51
N THR A 90 -1.35 -9.97 11.68
CA THR A 90 -2.24 -10.83 12.47
C THR A 90 -3.58 -11.06 11.75
N ALA A 91 -4.06 -10.06 11.02
CA ALA A 91 -5.26 -10.15 10.18
C ALA A 91 -5.01 -10.90 8.85
N SER A 92 -3.76 -11.32 8.57
CA SER A 92 -3.36 -11.98 7.32
C SER A 92 -3.75 -11.15 6.08
N VAL A 93 -3.50 -9.84 6.15
CA VAL A 93 -3.69 -8.96 4.99
C VAL A 93 -2.63 -9.28 3.94
N THR A 94 -3.09 -9.59 2.74
CA THR A 94 -2.27 -9.95 1.58
C THR A 94 -2.26 -8.88 0.50
N ASP A 95 -3.22 -7.95 0.52
CA ASP A 95 -3.33 -6.87 -0.47
C ASP A 95 -3.57 -5.53 0.22
N ILE A 96 -2.71 -4.55 -0.04
CA ILE A 96 -2.92 -3.14 0.29
C ILE A 96 -3.22 -2.40 -1.01
N ILE A 97 -4.44 -1.88 -1.15
CA ILE A 97 -4.86 -1.11 -2.32
C ILE A 97 -4.99 0.35 -1.93
N VAL A 98 -4.34 1.24 -2.68
CA VAL A 98 -4.32 2.68 -2.40
C VAL A 98 -5.02 3.41 -3.52
N GLU A 99 -6.19 3.98 -3.23
CA GLU A 99 -6.90 4.83 -4.17
C GLU A 99 -6.19 6.17 -4.35
N ARG A 100 -6.27 6.72 -5.57
CA ARG A 100 -5.75 8.05 -5.92
C ARG A 100 -4.30 8.26 -5.44
N ALA A 101 -3.45 7.25 -5.69
CA ALA A 101 -2.06 7.20 -5.26
C ALA A 101 -1.22 8.38 -5.77
N HIS A 102 -1.66 9.05 -6.85
CA HIS A 102 -1.05 10.29 -7.33
C HIS A 102 -1.06 11.45 -6.31
N ARG A 103 -1.88 11.35 -5.25
CA ARG A 103 -1.95 12.33 -4.17
C ARG A 103 -0.96 12.07 -3.05
N LEU A 104 -0.29 10.91 -3.04
CA LEU A 104 0.73 10.55 -2.05
C LEU A 104 1.79 11.66 -1.92
N LEU A 105 2.06 12.06 -0.69
CA LEU A 105 3.14 12.98 -0.37
C LEU A 105 4.49 12.30 -0.65
N PRO A 106 5.57 13.08 -0.86
CA PRO A 106 6.89 12.50 -1.06
C PRO A 106 7.26 11.54 0.07
N GLY A 107 7.66 10.32 -0.27
CA GLY A 107 8.03 9.27 0.68
C GLY A 107 6.89 8.36 1.15
N GLU A 108 5.63 8.77 1.04
CA GLU A 108 4.49 7.97 1.51
C GLU A 108 4.35 6.64 0.75
N ALA A 109 4.61 6.64 -0.56
CA ALA A 109 4.58 5.42 -1.36
C ALA A 109 5.70 4.43 -0.95
N LEU A 110 6.85 4.96 -0.53
CA LEU A 110 7.96 4.17 0.00
C LEU A 110 7.62 3.58 1.37
N ASP A 111 6.97 4.35 2.24
CA ASP A 111 6.52 3.86 3.55
C ASP A 111 5.47 2.76 3.41
N LEU A 112 4.54 2.89 2.46
CA LEU A 112 3.58 1.84 2.12
C LEU A 112 4.26 0.60 1.54
N ALA A 113 5.27 0.75 0.69
CA ALA A 113 6.03 -0.37 0.16
C ALA A 113 6.80 -1.11 1.26
N LYS A 114 7.42 -0.38 2.21
CA LYS A 114 8.06 -0.98 3.40
C LYS A 114 7.07 -1.70 4.30
N LEU A 115 5.87 -1.14 4.48
CA LEU A 115 4.80 -1.80 5.23
C LEU A 115 4.40 -3.10 4.54
N ALA A 116 4.11 -3.05 3.24
CA ALA A 116 3.71 -4.22 2.44
C ALA A 116 4.78 -5.32 2.48
N ASP A 117 6.05 -4.96 2.34
CA ASP A 117 7.17 -5.89 2.47
C ASP A 117 7.23 -6.55 3.85
N ARG A 118 7.09 -5.74 4.92
CA ARG A 118 7.12 -6.20 6.30
C ARG A 118 6.02 -7.20 6.64
N ILE A 119 4.84 -7.07 6.02
CA ILE A 119 3.67 -7.91 6.32
C ILE A 119 3.43 -9.02 5.30
N ASP A 120 4.29 -9.15 4.28
CA ASP A 120 4.11 -10.11 3.17
C ASP A 120 2.87 -9.87 2.30
N ALA A 121 2.61 -8.59 1.95
CA ALA A 121 1.49 -8.18 1.12
C ALA A 121 1.92 -7.60 -0.24
N ASP A 122 1.04 -7.71 -1.23
CA ASP A 122 1.11 -6.95 -2.48
C ASP A 122 0.61 -5.51 -2.26
N LEU A 123 1.25 -4.55 -2.92
CA LEU A 123 0.86 -3.14 -2.90
C LEU A 123 0.34 -2.71 -4.26
N TRP A 124 -0.90 -2.23 -4.30
CA TRP A 124 -1.56 -1.72 -5.50
C TRP A 124 -1.75 -0.22 -5.38
N LEU A 125 -1.12 0.54 -6.27
CA LEU A 125 -1.25 1.99 -6.38
C LEU A 125 -2.19 2.34 -7.54
N ILE A 126 -3.42 2.75 -7.22
CA ILE A 126 -4.39 3.18 -8.24
C ILE A 126 -4.11 4.64 -8.58
N TRP A 127 -3.62 4.86 -9.79
CA TRP A 127 -3.12 6.15 -10.25
C TRP A 127 -4.18 6.90 -11.06
N SER A 128 -5.01 7.67 -10.34
CA SER A 128 -6.14 8.39 -10.94
C SER A 128 -5.82 9.82 -11.43
N SER A 129 -4.72 9.98 -12.18
CA SER A 129 -4.26 11.27 -12.69
C SER A 129 -3.53 11.09 -14.03
N PRO A 130 -3.58 12.08 -14.94
CA PRO A 130 -2.77 12.06 -16.16
C PRO A 130 -1.27 12.30 -15.90
N ALA A 131 -0.88 12.67 -14.68
CA ALA A 131 0.53 12.82 -14.31
C ALA A 131 1.28 11.48 -14.41
N ASP A 132 2.56 11.51 -14.78
CA ASP A 132 3.39 10.32 -14.90
C ASP A 132 3.77 9.75 -13.50
N PRO A 133 3.49 8.47 -13.20
CA PRO A 133 3.87 7.83 -11.94
C PRO A 133 5.37 7.49 -11.81
N THR A 134 6.17 7.63 -12.87
CA THR A 134 7.58 7.16 -12.92
C THR A 134 8.41 7.65 -11.74
N ARG A 135 8.24 8.90 -11.30
CA ARG A 135 8.97 9.42 -10.12
C ARG A 135 8.68 8.60 -8.86
N THR A 136 7.42 8.24 -8.64
CA THR A 136 7.00 7.42 -7.51
C THR A 136 7.53 6.00 -7.66
N CYS A 137 7.46 5.41 -8.86
CA CYS A 137 8.03 4.09 -9.14
C CYS A 137 9.53 4.04 -8.80
N ASN A 138 10.32 4.98 -9.31
CA ASN A 138 11.77 5.05 -9.07
C ASN A 138 12.10 5.16 -7.57
N SER A 139 11.27 5.87 -6.80
CA SER A 139 11.48 6.00 -5.35
C SER A 139 11.27 4.69 -4.58
N ILE A 140 10.41 3.81 -5.09
CA ILE A 140 10.11 2.50 -4.51
C ILE A 140 11.17 1.47 -4.92
N GLU A 141 11.66 1.53 -6.16
CA GLU A 141 12.74 0.65 -6.66
C GLU A 141 14.08 0.84 -5.93
N SER A 142 14.23 1.94 -5.17
CA SER A 142 15.43 2.21 -4.37
C SER A 142 15.44 1.52 -2.99
N LEU A 143 14.46 0.64 -2.71
CA LEU A 143 14.39 -0.23 -1.52
C LEU A 143 15.40 -1.37 -1.58
#